data_AF-A0A7S2V9A5-F1
#
_entry.id   AF-A0A7S2V9A5-F1
#
_cell.length_a   1.000
_cell.length_b   1.000
_cell.length_c   1.000
_cell.angle_alpha   90.00
_cell.angle_beta   90.00
_cell.angle_gamma   90.00
#
_symmetry.space_group_name_H-M   'P 1'
#
loop_
_entity.id
_entity.type
_entity.pdbx_description
1 polymer ?
#
loop_
_entity_poly.entity_id
_entity_poly.type
_entity_poly.pdbx_seq_one_letter_code
_entity_poly.pdbx_strand_id
1 'polypeptide(L)'
;GNLFLSLTAVASIYAPSFLFLLAALPLWSKLRQVVAFQAFVKGVNAVSIGFMGAMCVFLWESNIARVTDVILLVVCLGLIYFLQVSAPTVVAMAILLGPLLND
;
A
#
# COMPACT_ATOMS: atom_id res chain seq x y z
N GLY A 1 -22.96 -19.76 -1.37
CA GLY A 1 -23.68 -18.66 -0.69
C GLY A 1 -22.80 -17.45 -0.43
N ASN A 2 -21.65 -17.61 0.23
CA ASN A 2 -20.94 -16.49 0.86
C ASN A 2 -20.12 -15.60 -0.10
N LEU A 3 -19.60 -16.15 -1.20
CA LEU A 3 -18.82 -15.36 -2.17
C LEU A 3 -19.66 -14.24 -2.80
N PHE A 4 -20.92 -14.55 -3.11
CA PHE A 4 -21.85 -13.59 -3.70
C PHE A 4 -22.16 -12.45 -2.72
N LEU A 5 -22.38 -12.77 -1.43
CA LEU A 5 -22.57 -11.76 -0.38
C LEU A 5 -21.33 -10.89 -0.17
N SER A 6 -20.13 -11.47 -0.20
CA SER A 6 -18.90 -10.69 -0.05
C SER A 6 -18.70 -9.74 -1.24
N LEU A 7 -18.96 -10.18 -2.47
CA LEU A 7 -18.88 -9.32 -3.66
C LEU A 7 -19.88 -8.17 -3.60
N THR A 8 -21.13 -8.44 -3.21
CA THR A 8 -22.14 -7.39 -3.10
C THR A 8 -21.81 -6.42 -1.98
N ALA A 9 -21.32 -6.88 -0.83
CA ALA A 9 -20.87 -6.02 0.26
C ALA A 9 -19.73 -5.08 -0.17
N VAL A 10 -18.71 -5.61 -0.86
CA VAL A 10 -17.61 -4.80 -1.41
C VAL A 10 -18.15 -3.78 -2.40
N ALA A 11 -18.98 -4.22 -3.36
CA ALA A 11 -19.57 -3.32 -4.34
C ALA A 11 -20.37 -2.20 -3.66
N SER A 12 -21.19 -2.50 -2.65
CA SER A 12 -22.01 -1.52 -1.94
C SER A 12 -21.19 -0.51 -1.14
N ILE A 13 -20.07 -0.90 -0.51
CA ILE A 13 -19.21 0.01 0.25
C ILE A 13 -18.45 0.97 -0.67
N TYR A 14 -18.00 0.52 -1.85
CA TYR A 14 -17.24 1.35 -2.79
C TYR A 14 -18.12 2.09 -3.82
N ALA A 15 -19.34 1.61 -4.09
CA ALA A 15 -20.28 2.22 -5.03
C ALA A 15 -20.52 3.73 -4.80
N PRO A 16 -20.79 4.23 -3.58
CA PRO A 16 -21.05 5.66 -3.37
C PRO A 16 -19.84 6.52 -3.77
N SER A 17 -18.63 6.13 -3.36
CA SER A 17 -17.39 6.84 -3.74
C SER A 17 -17.20 6.87 -5.25
N PHE A 18 -17.47 5.74 -5.93
CA PHE A 18 -17.36 5.67 -7.39
C PHE A 18 -18.40 6.55 -8.09
N LEU A 19 -19.64 6.56 -7.59
CA LEU A 19 -20.71 7.41 -8.11
C LEU A 19 -20.39 8.91 -7.94
N PHE A 20 -19.81 9.30 -6.79
CA PHE A 20 -19.31 10.65 -6.58
C PHE A 20 -18.18 11.02 -7.54
N LEU A 21 -17.24 10.11 -7.81
CA LEU A 21 -16.18 10.33 -8.81
C LEU A 21 -16.74 10.54 -10.21
N LEU A 22 -17.69 9.68 -10.64
CA LEU A 22 -18.35 9.80 -11.94
C LEU A 22 -19.12 11.12 -12.06
N ALA A 23 -19.83 11.53 -11.01
CA ALA A 23 -20.53 12.81 -10.96
C ALA A 23 -19.57 14.01 -11.01
N ALA A 24 -18.39 13.90 -10.40
CA ALA A 24 -17.36 14.95 -10.45
C ALA A 24 -16.62 15.02 -11.79
N LEU A 25 -16.58 13.93 -12.57
CA LEU A 25 -15.86 13.83 -13.84
C LEU A 25 -16.21 14.94 -14.87
N PRO A 26 -17.49 15.26 -15.17
CA PRO A 26 -17.80 16.36 -16.10
C PRO A 26 -17.36 17.74 -15.60
N LEU A 27 -17.22 17.92 -14.28
CA LEU A 27 -16.75 19.17 -13.69
C LEU A 27 -15.23 19.20 -13.46
N TRP A 28 -14.53 18.10 -13.75
CA TRP A 28 -13.14 17.90 -13.35
C TRP A 28 -12.20 18.97 -13.88
N SER A 29 -12.41 19.44 -15.11
CA SER A 29 -11.61 20.53 -15.70
C SER A 29 -11.71 21.83 -14.89
N LYS A 30 -12.90 22.16 -14.37
CA LYS A 30 -13.13 23.35 -13.54
C LYS A 30 -12.60 23.16 -12.13
N LEU A 31 -12.86 22.01 -11.50
CA LEU A 31 -12.37 21.67 -10.16
C LEU A 31 -10.84 21.73 -10.07
N ARG A 32 -10.14 21.20 -11.08
CA ARG A 32 -8.67 21.18 -11.07
C ARG A 32 -8.02 22.56 -11.20
N GLN A 33 -8.75 23.59 -11.65
CA GLN A 33 -8.27 24.96 -11.71
C GLN A 33 -8.40 25.70 -10.37
N VAL A 34 -9.21 25.19 -9.44
CA VAL A 34 -9.40 25.79 -8.12
C VAL A 34 -8.21 25.45 -7.22
N VAL A 35 -7.50 26.47 -6.75
CA VAL A 35 -6.30 26.32 -5.89
C VAL A 35 -6.61 25.54 -4.61
N ALA A 36 -7.76 25.81 -3.97
CA ALA A 36 -8.19 25.09 -2.78
C ALA A 36 -8.40 23.58 -3.03
N PHE A 37 -8.94 23.21 -4.20
CA PHE A 37 -9.15 21.81 -4.56
C PHE A 37 -7.82 21.09 -4.85
N GLN A 38 -6.88 21.77 -5.52
CA GLN A 38 -5.52 21.24 -5.69
C GLN A 38 -4.82 21.00 -4.35
N ALA A 39 -4.97 21.94 -3.40
CA ALA A 39 -4.42 21.80 -2.05
C ALA A 39 -5.07 20.62 -1.29
N PHE A 40 -6.38 20.44 -1.41
CA PHE A 40 -7.08 19.29 -0.84
C PHE A 40 -6.56 17.96 -1.39
N VAL A 41 -6.47 17.82 -2.72
CA VAL A 41 -5.96 16.59 -3.36
C VAL A 41 -4.50 16.32 -2.97
N LYS A 42 -3.66 17.36 -2.91
CA LYS A 42 -2.28 17.25 -2.40
C LYS A 42 -2.26 16.80 -0.93
N GLY A 43 -3.16 17.32 -0.10
CA GLY A 43 -3.32 16.90 1.29
C GLY A 43 -3.68 15.43 1.43
N VAL A 44 -4.65 14.94 0.64
CA VAL A 44 -5.01 13.51 0.60
C VAL A 44 -3.81 12.65 0.20
N ASN A 45 -3.06 13.03 -0.84
CA ASN A 45 -1.86 12.31 -1.24
C ASN A 45 -0.77 12.34 -0.15
N ALA A 46 -0.60 13.46 0.55
CA ALA A 46 0.36 13.59 1.63
C ALA A 46 0.01 12.68 2.83
N VAL A 47 -1.28 12.51 3.14
CA VAL A 47 -1.74 11.56 4.16
C VAL A 47 -1.33 10.13 3.80
N SER A 48 -1.52 9.71 2.54
CA SER A 48 -1.11 8.37 2.10
C SER A 48 0.39 8.12 2.23
N ILE A 49 1.22 9.10 1.84
CA ILE A 49 2.67 9.00 1.99
C ILE A 49 3.06 9.01 3.48
N GLY A 50 2.42 9.84 4.30
CA GLY A 50 2.61 9.87 5.75
C GLY A 50 2.25 8.54 6.40
N PHE A 51 1.16 7.90 5.96
CA PHE A 51 0.78 6.57 6.40
C PHE A 51 1.83 5.52 6.02
N MET A 52 2.34 5.54 4.78
CA MET A 52 3.43 4.65 4.37
C MET A 52 4.69 4.87 5.24
N GLY A 53 5.06 6.11 5.52
CA GLY A 53 6.17 6.44 6.40
C GLY A 53 5.97 5.93 7.83
N ALA A 54 4.77 6.10 8.39
CA ALA A 54 4.42 5.59 9.71
C ALA A 54 4.49 4.05 9.76
N MET A 55 3.99 3.38 8.72
CA MET A 55 4.09 1.92 8.60
C MET A 55 5.55 1.45 8.54
N CYS A 56 6.47 2.19 7.90
CA CYS A 56 7.89 1.84 7.92
C CYS A 56 8.48 1.88 9.34
N VAL A 57 8.13 2.89 10.16
CA VAL A 57 8.58 2.97 11.56
C VAL A 57 7.99 1.83 12.38
N PHE A 58 6.69 1.59 12.25
CA PHE A 58 6.03 0.47 12.92
C PHE A 58 6.63 -0.88 12.54
N LEU A 59 6.93 -1.08 11.25
CA LEU A 59 7.52 -2.31 10.74
C LEU A 59 8.92 -2.52 11.34
N TRP A 60 9.73 -1.44 11.42
CA TRP A 60 11.06 -1.49 12.02
C TRP A 60 11.00 -1.93 13.48
N GLU A 61 10.19 -1.26 14.31
CA GLU A 61 10.11 -1.56 15.75
C GLU A 61 9.50 -2.94 16.04
N SER A 62 8.57 -3.41 15.20
CA SER A 62 7.85 -4.67 15.45
C SER A 62 8.55 -5.92 14.90
N ASN A 63 9.45 -5.79 13.91
CA ASN A 63 10.02 -6.96 13.22
C ASN A 63 11.54 -7.07 13.31
N ILE A 64 12.26 -6.02 13.72
CA ILE A 64 13.72 -6.03 13.72
C ILE A 64 14.20 -6.17 15.16
N ALA A 65 14.43 -7.42 15.57
CA ALA A 65 14.96 -7.74 16.89
C ALA A 65 16.42 -8.21 16.83
N ARG A 66 16.83 -8.81 15.71
CA ARG A 66 18.16 -9.40 15.51
C ARG A 66 18.84 -8.82 14.28
N VAL A 67 20.17 -8.93 14.22
CA VAL A 67 20.97 -8.52 13.05
C VAL A 67 20.55 -9.31 11.80
N THR A 68 20.15 -10.57 11.96
CA THR A 68 19.66 -11.41 10.87
C THR A 68 18.42 -10.82 10.18
N ASP A 69 17.50 -10.22 10.93
CA ASP A 69 16.28 -9.58 10.39
C ASP A 69 16.64 -8.39 9.50
N VAL A 70 17.66 -7.62 9.89
CA VAL A 70 18.19 -6.50 9.10
C VAL A 70 18.80 -6.99 7.79
N ILE A 71 19.58 -8.07 7.82
CA ILE A 71 20.20 -8.64 6.63
C ILE A 71 19.11 -9.13 5.67
N LEU A 72 18.10 -9.83 6.19
CA LEU A 72 16.99 -10.37 5.40
C LEU A 72 16.18 -9.24 4.76
N LEU A 73 15.90 -8.16 5.50
CA LEU A 73 15.27 -6.95 4.99
C LEU A 73 16.08 -6.33 3.84
N VAL A 74 17.39 -6.14 4.01
CA VAL A 74 18.26 -5.53 2.98
C VAL A 74 18.35 -6.42 1.74
N VAL A 75 18.46 -7.74 1.90
CA VAL A 75 18.49 -8.69 0.78
C VAL A 75 17.17 -8.66 0.01
N CYS A 76 16.02 -8.74 0.70
CA CYS A 76 14.72 -8.65 0.05
C CYS A 76 14.52 -7.31 -0.67
N LEU A 77 14.89 -6.20 -0.02
CA LEU A 77 14.82 -4.87 -0.62
C LEU A 77 15.71 -4.77 -1.86
N GLY A 78 16.93 -5.31 -1.80
CA GLY A 78 17.86 -5.37 -2.92
C GLY A 78 17.35 -6.23 -4.08
N LEU A 79 16.70 -7.36 -3.80
CA LEU A 79 16.10 -8.23 -4.81
C LEU A 79 14.96 -7.53 -5.56
N ILE A 80 14.15 -6.75 -4.84
CA ILE A 80 13.05 -5.98 -5.43
C ILE A 80 13.59 -4.77 -6.20
N TYR A 81 14.54 -4.03 -5.63
CA TYR A 81 15.01 -2.77 -6.22
C TYR A 81 15.98 -2.99 -7.39
N PHE A 82 17.00 -3.83 -7.22
CA PHE A 82 18.05 -4.03 -8.23
C PHE A 82 17.71 -5.14 -9.22
N LEU A 83 17.14 -6.25 -8.76
CA LEU A 83 16.81 -7.38 -9.63
C LEU A 83 15.38 -7.30 -10.19
N GLN A 84 14.57 -6.31 -9.76
CA GLN A 84 13.18 -6.12 -10.18
C GLN A 84 12.34 -7.40 -10.07
N VAL A 85 12.70 -8.29 -9.13
CA VAL A 85 11.92 -9.50 -8.87
C VAL A 85 10.56 -9.09 -8.33
N SER A 86 9.51 -9.75 -8.78
CA SER A 86 8.16 -9.45 -8.33
C SER A 86 8.05 -9.64 -6.82
N ALA A 87 7.50 -8.64 -6.13
CA ALA A 87 7.36 -8.66 -4.68
C ALA A 87 6.74 -9.95 -4.10
N PRO A 88 5.71 -10.57 -4.72
CA PRO A 88 5.16 -11.83 -4.22
C PRO A 88 6.17 -12.98 -4.20
N THR A 89 7.05 -13.04 -5.19
CA THR A 89 8.08 -14.09 -5.29
C THR A 89 9.15 -13.90 -4.21
N VAL A 90 9.57 -12.65 -3.98
CA VAL A 90 10.52 -12.32 -2.92
C VAL A 90 9.95 -12.65 -1.54
N VAL A 91 8.66 -12.34 -1.31
CA VAL A 91 7.97 -12.71 -0.07
C VAL A 91 7.87 -14.23 0.08
N ALA A 92 7.54 -14.97 -0.98
CA ALA A 92 7.51 -16.43 -0.93
C ALA A 92 8.88 -17.04 -0.58
N MET A 93 9.97 -16.50 -1.15
CA MET A 93 11.33 -16.90 -0.79
C MET A 93 11.68 -16.55 0.66
N ALA A 94 11.33 -15.35 1.12
CA ALA A 94 11.58 -14.91 2.49
C ALA A 94 10.85 -15.77 3.53
N ILE A 95 9.63 -16.22 3.24
CA ILE A 95 8.87 -17.15 4.10
C ILE A 95 9.60 -18.50 4.24
N LEU A 96 10.22 -18.98 3.15
CA LEU A 96 10.97 -20.24 3.17
C LEU A 96 12.34 -20.11 3.85
N LEU A 97 13.04 -18.99 3.63
CA LEU A 97 14.37 -18.75 4.23
C LEU A 97 14.30 -18.30 5.69
N GLY A 98 13.28 -17.55 6.08
CA GLY A 98 13.19 -16.90 7.40
C GLY A 98 13.35 -17.86 8.59
N PRO A 99 12.64 -19.01 8.63
CA PRO A 99 12.79 -20.00 9.69
C PRO A 99 14.21 -20.56 9.78
N LEU A 100 14.83 -20.89 8.64
CA LEU A 100 16.17 -21.49 8.56
C LEU A 100 17.29 -20.56 9.06
N LEU A 101 17.04 -19.25 9.08
CA LEU A 101 17.98 -18.22 9.52
C LEU A 101 17.78 -17.83 10.99
N ASN A 102 16.66 -18.24 11.60
CA ASN A 102 16.27 -17.85 12.95
C ASN A 102 16.36 -19.00 13.98
N ASP A 103 16.72 -20.20 13.52
CA ASP A 103 17.19 -21.33 14.34
C ASP A 103 18.56 -21.04 14.97
#